data_AF-A0A521Q166-F1
#
_entry.id   AF-A0A521Q166-F1
#
_cell.length_a   1.000
_cell.length_b   1.000
_cell.length_c   1.000
_cell.angle_alpha   90.00
_cell.angle_beta   90.00
_cell.angle_gamma   90.00
#
_symmetry.space_group_name_H-M   'P 1'
#
loop_
_entity.id
_entity.type
_entity.pdbx_description
1 polymer ?
#
loop_
_entity_poly.entity_id
_entity_poly.type
_entity_poly.pdbx_seq_one_letter_code
_entity_poly.pdbx_strand_id
1 'polypeptide(L)'
;LEKIGVSTRVMSAIEMRQVAEPYIRRRATRHLEKGRVVIFAAGTGNPYFTTDTTASLRAMEVGADVILKATKVKGVYDADPMKHEGAKMYGELTYIEVLNKELKVMDSTAISLCMDNRLPIVVFNIMEKGNIRRVVCGEEIGTLVSTGKR
;
A
#
# COMPACT_ATOMS: atom_id res chain seq x y z
N LEU A 1 -3.06 -19.33 0.17
CA LEU A 1 -1.99 -19.20 -0.83
C LEU A 1 -1.29 -20.53 -1.06
N GLU A 2 -0.72 -21.15 -0.04
CA GLU A 2 -0.02 -22.44 -0.23
C GLU A 2 -0.94 -23.57 -0.73
N LYS A 3 -2.21 -23.63 -0.27
CA LYS A 3 -3.23 -24.56 -0.80
C LYS A 3 -3.47 -24.46 -2.31
N ILE A 4 -3.12 -23.32 -2.92
CA ILE A 4 -3.23 -23.09 -4.38
C ILE A 4 -1.86 -23.00 -5.06
N GLY A 5 -0.80 -23.52 -4.42
CA GLY A 5 0.55 -23.61 -4.98
C GLY A 5 1.41 -22.35 -4.89
N VAL A 6 0.94 -21.28 -4.22
CA VAL A 6 1.70 -20.02 -4.09
C VAL A 6 2.63 -20.10 -2.90
N SER A 7 3.94 -20.18 -3.17
CA SER A 7 5.00 -20.15 -2.15
C SER A 7 4.94 -18.85 -1.35
N THR A 8 4.72 -18.96 -0.04
CA THR A 8 4.45 -17.80 0.83
C THR A 8 5.37 -17.81 2.05
N ARG A 9 5.73 -16.63 2.57
CA ARG A 9 6.47 -16.48 3.83
C ARG A 9 5.84 -15.40 4.68
N VAL A 10 5.65 -15.68 5.96
CA VAL A 10 5.19 -14.69 6.94
C VAL A 10 6.38 -14.19 7.73
N MET A 11 6.55 -12.87 7.77
CA MET A 11 7.61 -12.20 8.53
C MET A 11 6.99 -11.22 9.52
N SER A 12 7.36 -11.31 10.79
CA SER A 12 6.81 -10.49 11.86
C SER A 12 7.83 -9.47 12.37
N ALA A 13 7.39 -8.24 12.63
CA ALA A 13 8.21 -7.23 13.30
C ALA A 13 8.50 -7.56 14.78
N ILE A 14 7.63 -8.35 15.41
CA ILE A 14 7.82 -8.87 16.78
C ILE A 14 8.21 -10.34 16.68
N GLU A 15 9.28 -10.76 17.36
CA GLU A 15 9.78 -12.13 17.27
C GLU A 15 8.74 -13.15 17.77
N MET A 16 8.39 -14.11 16.91
CA MET A 16 7.44 -15.18 17.19
C MET A 16 7.98 -16.52 16.68
N ARG A 17 8.95 -17.10 17.40
CA ARG A 17 9.80 -18.22 16.93
C ARG A 17 9.07 -19.38 16.24
N GLN A 18 7.90 -19.78 16.72
CA GLN A 18 7.15 -20.93 16.20
C GLN A 18 6.04 -20.54 15.20
N VAL A 19 5.77 -19.24 15.01
CA VAL A 19 4.61 -18.76 14.24
C VAL A 19 5.03 -18.08 12.94
N ALA A 20 6.08 -17.25 12.98
CA ALA A 20 6.53 -16.48 11.81
C ALA A 20 8.03 -16.20 11.87
N GLU A 21 8.66 -15.99 10.71
CA GLU A 21 10.05 -15.57 10.66
C GLU A 21 10.19 -14.14 11.24
N PRO A 22 11.27 -13.80 11.95
CA PRO A 22 11.53 -12.41 12.30
C PRO A 22 11.79 -11.59 11.02
N TYR A 23 11.30 -10.35 10.99
CA TYR A 23 11.56 -9.45 9.88
C TYR A 23 13.05 -9.12 9.76
N ILE A 24 13.63 -9.47 8.61
CA ILE A 24 15.01 -9.13 8.25
C ILE A 24 14.96 -8.67 6.79
N ARG A 25 15.22 -7.37 6.56
CA ARG A 25 15.14 -6.73 5.23
C ARG A 25 15.77 -7.57 4.11
N ARG A 26 17.04 -7.96 4.27
CA ARG A 26 17.77 -8.77 3.26
C ARG A 26 17.12 -10.11 2.97
N ARG A 27 16.51 -10.74 3.98
CA ARG A 27 15.78 -12.01 3.82
C ARG A 27 14.44 -11.80 3.11
N ALA A 28 13.73 -10.72 3.42
CA ALA A 28 12.49 -10.35 2.73
C ALA A 28 12.76 -10.13 1.22
N THR A 29 13.76 -9.32 0.88
CA THR A 29 14.20 -9.12 -0.51
C THR A 29 14.56 -10.45 -1.18
N ARG A 30 15.32 -11.33 -0.51
CA ARG A 30 15.68 -12.64 -1.05
C ARG A 30 14.48 -13.57 -1.28
N HIS A 31 13.43 -13.47 -0.47
CA HIS A 31 12.19 -14.21 -0.71
C HIS A 31 11.47 -13.68 -1.95
N LEU A 32 11.40 -12.36 -2.12
CA LEU A 32 10.80 -11.71 -3.30
C LEU A 32 11.55 -12.06 -4.59
N GLU A 33 12.89 -12.01 -4.59
CA GLU A 33 13.74 -12.44 -5.73
C GLU A 33 13.47 -13.89 -6.16
N LYS A 34 13.04 -14.75 -5.24
CA LYS A 34 12.70 -16.16 -5.51
C LYS A 34 11.23 -16.34 -5.95
N GLY A 35 10.51 -15.26 -6.22
CA GLY A 35 9.10 -15.29 -6.62
C GLY A 35 8.14 -15.72 -5.51
N ARG A 36 8.52 -15.54 -4.23
CA ARG A 36 7.65 -15.88 -3.09
C ARG A 36 6.81 -14.67 -2.70
N VAL A 37 5.56 -14.93 -2.28
CA VAL A 37 4.75 -13.90 -1.62
C VAL A 37 5.25 -13.73 -0.19
N VAL A 38 5.50 -12.49 0.21
CA VAL A 38 5.90 -12.16 1.59
C VAL A 38 4.75 -11.42 2.28
N ILE A 39 4.33 -11.92 3.42
CA ILE A 39 3.30 -11.32 4.28
C ILE A 39 4.00 -10.71 5.49
N PHE A 40 3.92 -9.39 5.63
CA PHE A 40 4.44 -8.69 6.80
C PHE A 40 3.37 -8.62 7.90
N ALA A 41 3.74 -9.01 9.12
CA ALA A 41 2.88 -9.04 10.29
C ALA A 41 3.47 -8.18 11.43
N ALA A 42 2.64 -7.90 12.43
CA ALA A 42 2.97 -7.10 13.62
C ALA A 42 3.37 -5.63 13.34
N GLY A 43 2.98 -5.08 12.19
CA GLY A 43 3.16 -3.65 11.91
C GLY A 43 4.64 -3.25 11.81
N THR A 44 4.96 -2.09 12.38
CA THR A 44 6.33 -1.64 12.65
C THR A 44 6.92 -2.32 13.90
N GLY A 45 6.12 -3.07 14.66
CA GLY A 45 6.47 -3.58 15.99
C GLY A 45 6.28 -2.55 17.11
N ASN A 46 5.87 -1.32 16.79
CA ASN A 46 5.75 -0.22 17.74
C ASN A 46 4.29 0.27 17.84
N PRO A 47 3.82 0.67 19.04
CA PRO A 47 2.53 1.33 19.19
C PRO A 47 2.53 2.69 18.47
N TYR A 48 1.34 3.27 18.30
CA TYR A 48 1.10 4.59 17.67
C TYR A 48 1.32 4.66 16.15
N PHE A 49 1.86 3.62 15.51
CA PHE A 49 1.98 3.55 14.06
C PHE A 49 0.79 2.84 13.43
N THR A 50 0.29 3.40 12.33
CA THR A 50 -0.79 2.80 11.56
C THR A 50 -0.27 1.65 10.68
N THR A 51 -1.22 0.88 10.13
CA THR A 51 -0.90 -0.13 9.11
C THR A 51 -0.42 0.54 7.81
N ASP A 52 -0.92 1.73 7.47
CA ASP A 52 -0.47 2.47 6.29
C ASP A 52 0.99 2.92 6.42
N THR A 53 1.38 3.40 7.61
CA THR A 53 2.79 3.73 7.88
C THR A 53 3.66 2.47 7.80
N THR A 54 3.18 1.34 8.31
CA THR A 54 3.88 0.05 8.17
C THR A 54 4.08 -0.33 6.70
N ALA A 55 3.01 -0.25 5.90
CA ALA A 55 3.06 -0.61 4.48
C ALA A 55 4.07 0.28 3.74
N SER A 56 4.06 1.58 4.03
CA SER A 56 5.01 2.55 3.48
C SER A 56 6.46 2.20 3.84
N LEU A 57 6.73 1.92 5.12
CA LEU A 57 8.04 1.50 5.59
C LEU A 57 8.53 0.22 4.91
N ARG A 58 7.69 -0.83 4.89
CA ARG A 58 8.09 -2.13 4.31
C ARG A 58 8.30 -2.04 2.81
N ALA A 59 7.44 -1.30 2.11
CA ALA A 59 7.58 -1.07 0.68
C ALA A 59 8.92 -0.39 0.34
N MET A 60 9.32 0.64 1.09
CA MET A 60 10.64 1.27 0.92
C MET A 60 11.80 0.32 1.21
N GLU A 61 11.73 -0.45 2.29
CA GLU A 61 12.81 -1.35 2.68
C GLU A 61 13.03 -2.47 1.65
N VAL A 62 11.97 -3.00 1.04
CA VAL A 62 12.07 -4.02 -0.01
C VAL A 62 12.30 -3.45 -1.40
N GLY A 63 12.27 -2.11 -1.55
CA GLY A 63 12.43 -1.44 -2.85
C GLY A 63 11.25 -1.66 -3.79
N ALA A 64 10.02 -1.61 -3.27
CA ALA A 64 8.83 -1.71 -4.09
C ALA A 64 8.67 -0.48 -4.99
N ASP A 65 8.17 -0.69 -6.21
CA ASP A 65 7.95 0.39 -7.18
C ASP A 65 6.70 1.23 -6.87
N VAL A 66 5.71 0.64 -6.20
CA VAL A 66 4.41 1.27 -5.90
C VAL A 66 3.72 0.59 -4.72
N ILE A 67 2.95 1.36 -3.95
CA ILE A 67 2.03 0.83 -2.94
C ILE A 67 0.63 0.74 -3.52
N LEU A 68 0.04 -0.45 -3.51
CA LEU A 68 -1.35 -0.66 -3.89
C LEU A 68 -2.23 -0.62 -2.64
N LYS A 69 -2.91 0.50 -2.41
CA LYS A 69 -3.87 0.66 -1.30
C LYS A 69 -5.25 0.18 -1.72
N ALA A 70 -5.57 -1.03 -1.31
CA ALA A 70 -6.89 -1.65 -1.49
C ALA A 70 -7.95 -1.00 -0.58
N THR A 71 -9.05 -0.54 -1.17
CA THR A 71 -10.21 0.02 -0.44
C THR A 71 -11.53 -0.56 -0.96
N LYS A 72 -12.65 -0.16 -0.35
CA LYS A 72 -14.01 -0.54 -0.78
C LYS A 72 -14.59 0.38 -1.86
N VAL A 73 -14.00 1.57 -2.04
CA VAL A 73 -14.43 2.57 -3.02
C VAL A 73 -13.48 2.56 -4.22
N LYS A 74 -13.88 3.19 -5.35
CA LYS A 74 -13.09 3.13 -6.59
C LYS A 74 -11.72 3.80 -6.47
N GLY A 75 -11.58 4.85 -5.66
CA GLY A 75 -10.34 5.58 -5.42
C GLY A 75 -10.55 6.68 -4.38
N VAL A 76 -9.86 7.80 -4.56
CA VAL A 76 -9.94 8.98 -3.68
C VAL A 76 -10.98 9.95 -4.24
N TYR A 77 -11.81 10.48 -3.35
CA TYR A 77 -12.89 11.40 -3.68
C TYR A 77 -12.73 12.71 -2.91
N ASP A 78 -13.33 13.79 -3.42
CA ASP A 78 -13.41 15.09 -2.76
C ASP A 78 -14.32 15.10 -1.52
N ALA A 79 -15.33 14.24 -1.50
CA ALA A 79 -16.22 13.99 -0.38
C ALA A 79 -16.47 12.48 -0.23
N ASP A 80 -17.06 12.06 0.90
CA ASP A 80 -17.40 10.65 1.12
C ASP A 80 -18.48 10.19 0.10
N PRO A 81 -18.16 9.32 -0.87
CA PRO A 81 -19.10 8.92 -1.92
C PRO A 81 -20.26 8.07 -1.39
N MET A 82 -20.16 7.55 -0.16
CA MET A 82 -21.25 6.83 0.48
C MET A 82 -22.27 7.76 1.14
N LYS A 83 -21.92 9.03 1.35
CA LYS A 83 -22.78 10.06 1.98
C LYS A 83 -23.19 11.16 1.01
N HIS A 84 -22.40 11.38 -0.03
CA HIS A 84 -22.59 12.45 -1.00
C HIS A 84 -22.61 11.87 -2.41
N GLU A 85 -23.79 11.84 -3.03
CA GLU A 85 -23.95 11.32 -4.40
C GLU A 85 -23.17 12.14 -5.45
N GLY A 86 -22.90 13.41 -5.17
CA GLY A 86 -22.11 14.30 -6.03
C GLY A 86 -20.60 14.19 -5.87
N ALA A 87 -20.09 13.25 -5.06
CA ALA A 87 -18.65 13.12 -4.81
C ALA A 87 -17.88 12.82 -6.10
N LYS A 88 -16.85 13.64 -6.39
CA LYS A 88 -16.01 13.51 -7.57
C LYS A 88 -14.74 12.76 -7.23
N MET A 89 -14.46 11.74 -8.02
CA MET A 89 -13.24 10.95 -7.90
C MET A 89 -12.07 11.69 -8.57
N TYR A 90 -10.91 11.67 -7.92
CA TYR A 90 -9.67 12.15 -8.50
C TYR A 90 -8.99 11.04 -9.32
N GLY A 91 -8.47 11.37 -10.50
CA GLY A 91 -7.64 10.43 -11.28
C GLY A 91 -6.19 10.41 -10.79
N GLU A 92 -5.63 11.59 -10.56
CA GLU A 92 -4.28 11.79 -10.05
C GLU A 92 -4.28 12.88 -8.97
N LEU A 93 -3.43 12.72 -7.97
CA LEU A 93 -3.21 13.67 -6.88
C LEU A 93 -1.72 13.76 -6.57
N THR A 94 -1.28 14.93 -6.15
CA THR A 94 0.03 15.09 -5.52
C THR A 94 -0.03 14.79 -4.02
N TYR A 95 1.09 14.38 -3.42
CA TYR A 95 1.15 14.20 -1.95
C TYR A 95 0.74 15.47 -1.19
N ILE A 96 1.15 16.64 -1.69
CA ILE A 96 0.82 17.94 -1.09
C ILE A 96 -0.68 18.22 -1.19
N GLU A 97 -1.34 17.89 -2.29
CA GLU A 97 -2.79 18.03 -2.40
C GLU A 97 -3.53 17.12 -1.42
N VAL A 98 -3.06 15.88 -1.24
CA VAL A 98 -3.63 14.95 -0.25
C VAL A 98 -3.55 15.54 1.15
N LEU A 99 -2.41 16.11 1.54
CA LEU A 99 -2.21 16.74 2.84
C LEU A 99 -3.05 18.03 2.99
N ASN A 100 -2.99 18.94 2.01
CA ASN A 100 -3.66 20.24 2.08
C ASN A 100 -5.19 20.14 2.06
N LYS A 101 -5.74 19.16 1.34
CA LYS A 101 -7.19 18.92 1.27
C LYS A 101 -7.67 17.93 2.32
N GLU A 102 -6.79 17.47 3.22
CA GLU A 102 -7.06 16.46 4.25
C GLU A 102 -7.77 15.21 3.69
N LEU A 103 -7.38 14.78 2.48
CA LEU A 103 -8.00 13.64 1.83
C LEU A 103 -7.63 12.36 2.58
N LYS A 104 -8.63 11.51 2.86
CA LYS A 104 -8.47 10.27 3.62
C LYS A 104 -7.83 9.15 2.79
N VAL A 105 -6.60 9.38 2.31
CA VAL A 105 -5.80 8.40 1.56
C VAL A 105 -5.05 7.50 2.51
N MET A 106 -4.16 8.05 3.33
CA MET A 106 -3.45 7.40 4.44
C MET A 106 -3.32 8.44 5.55
N ASP A 107 -2.83 8.04 6.73
CA ASP A 107 -2.41 9.03 7.72
C ASP A 107 -1.25 9.90 7.20
N SER A 108 -1.09 11.08 7.78
CA SER A 108 -0.08 12.05 7.34
C SER A 108 1.35 11.53 7.44
N THR A 109 1.65 10.67 8.43
CA THR A 109 2.98 10.07 8.57
C THR A 109 3.30 9.14 7.40
N ALA A 110 2.36 8.29 7.00
CA ALA A 110 2.51 7.42 5.83
C ALA A 110 2.65 8.22 4.52
N ILE A 111 1.85 9.27 4.33
CA ILE A 111 1.92 10.14 3.15
C ILE A 111 3.28 10.85 3.06
N SER A 112 3.74 11.45 4.16
CA SER A 112 5.06 12.12 4.20
C SER A 112 6.19 11.14 3.93
N LEU A 113 6.13 9.93 4.51
CA LEU A 113 7.14 8.90 4.28
C LEU A 113 7.21 8.48 2.79
N CYS A 114 6.05 8.34 2.14
CA CYS A 114 5.99 8.05 0.69
C CYS A 114 6.48 9.23 -0.15
N MET A 115 6.15 10.46 0.23
CA MET A 115 6.58 11.69 -0.46
C MET A 115 8.09 11.83 -0.45
N ASP A 116 8.73 11.71 0.72
CA ASP A 116 10.18 11.86 0.90
C ASP A 116 10.97 10.83 0.08
N ASN A 117 10.39 9.63 -0.09
CA ASN A 117 11.00 8.53 -0.81
C ASN A 117 10.49 8.37 -2.24
N ARG A 118 9.64 9.29 -2.71
CA ARG A 118 9.04 9.29 -4.06
C ARG A 118 8.36 7.95 -4.40
N LEU A 119 7.72 7.32 -3.43
CA LEU A 119 7.07 6.02 -3.55
C LEU A 119 5.58 6.19 -3.90
N PRO A 120 5.17 5.97 -5.16
CA PRO A 120 3.80 6.20 -5.60
C PRO A 120 2.79 5.32 -4.87
N ILE A 121 1.57 5.82 -4.71
CA ILE A 121 0.45 5.11 -4.10
C ILE A 121 -0.68 5.02 -5.11
N VAL A 122 -1.23 3.84 -5.34
CA VAL A 122 -2.45 3.64 -6.13
C VAL A 122 -3.57 3.20 -5.20
N VAL A 123 -4.60 4.04 -5.07
CA VAL A 123 -5.80 3.74 -4.28
C VAL A 123 -6.86 3.17 -5.21
N PHE A 124 -7.30 1.94 -4.98
CA PHE A 124 -8.22 1.26 -5.88
C PHE A 124 -9.22 0.36 -5.12
N ASN A 125 -10.29 -0.04 -5.81
CA ASN A 125 -11.27 -0.99 -5.27
C ASN A 125 -10.79 -2.44 -5.42
N ILE A 126 -10.64 -3.15 -4.30
CA ILE A 126 -10.25 -4.57 -4.30
C ILE A 126 -11.43 -5.53 -4.55
N MET A 127 -12.66 -5.07 -4.33
CA MET A 127 -13.87 -5.91 -4.49
C MET A 127 -14.18 -6.22 -5.95
N GLU A 128 -13.68 -5.41 -6.87
CA GLU A 128 -13.82 -5.63 -8.31
C GLU A 128 -12.76 -6.65 -8.78
N LYS A 129 -13.27 -7.80 -9.24
CA LYS A 129 -12.45 -8.94 -9.63
C LYS A 129 -11.49 -8.56 -10.75
N GLY A 130 -10.21 -8.82 -10.54
CA GLY A 130 -9.15 -8.59 -11.53
C GLY A 130 -8.44 -7.24 -11.38
N ASN A 131 -8.92 -6.31 -10.54
CA ASN A 131 -8.32 -4.98 -10.43
C ASN A 131 -6.85 -4.99 -10.04
N ILE A 132 -6.42 -5.88 -9.13
CA ILE A 132 -4.99 -6.00 -8.77
C ILE A 132 -4.14 -6.24 -10.02
N ARG A 133 -4.54 -7.18 -10.88
CA ARG A 133 -3.81 -7.50 -12.11
C ARG A 133 -3.80 -6.30 -13.05
N ARG A 134 -4.96 -5.69 -13.27
CA ARG A 134 -5.13 -4.56 -14.19
C ARG A 134 -4.27 -3.36 -13.79
N VAL A 135 -4.27 -3.01 -12.50
CA VAL A 135 -3.42 -1.94 -11.94
C VAL A 135 -1.94 -2.26 -12.13
N VAL A 136 -1.50 -3.49 -11.82
CA VAL A 136 -0.10 -3.90 -12.00
C VAL A 136 0.31 -3.92 -13.48
N CYS A 137 -0.63 -4.17 -14.39
CA CYS A 137 -0.42 -4.07 -15.83
C CYS A 137 -0.44 -2.63 -16.37
N GLY A 138 -0.64 -1.62 -15.52
CA GLY A 138 -0.59 -0.20 -15.91
C GLY A 138 -1.91 0.38 -16.39
N GLU A 139 -3.04 -0.29 -16.21
CA GLU A 139 -4.35 0.32 -16.48
C GLU A 139 -4.62 1.46 -15.48
N GLU A 140 -5.18 2.57 -15.97
CA GLU A 140 -5.59 3.71 -15.14
C GLU A 140 -6.82 3.36 -14.32
N ILE A 141 -6.60 2.74 -13.16
CA ILE A 141 -7.64 2.33 -12.22
C ILE A 141 -7.39 2.99 -10.88
N GLY A 142 -8.44 3.59 -10.36
CA GLY A 142 -8.38 4.23 -9.05
C GLY A 142 -7.77 5.62 -9.14
N THR A 143 -7.07 6.01 -8.08
CA THR A 143 -6.39 7.29 -7.99
C THR A 143 -4.90 7.06 -7.77
N LEU A 144 -4.07 7.67 -8.60
CA LEU A 144 -2.63 7.71 -8.41
C LEU A 144 -2.24 8.89 -7.53
N VAL A 145 -1.48 8.65 -6.47
CA VAL A 145 -0.83 9.69 -5.67
C VAL A 145 0.68 9.65 -5.92
N SER A 146 1.24 10.76 -6.39
CA SER A 146 2.66 10.84 -6.80
C SER A 146 3.25 12.24 -6.56
N THR A 147 4.52 12.48 -6.91
CA THR A 147 5.13 13.83 -6.86
C THR A 147 4.67 14.75 -8.01
N GLY A 148 3.72 14.31 -8.84
CA GLY A 148 3.30 14.97 -10.07
C GLY A 148 3.99 14.40 -11.31
N LYS A 149 3.34 14.51 -12.48
CA LYS A 149 3.89 14.06 -13.78
C LYS A 149 5.22 14.77 -14.08
N ARG A 150 6.20 13.97 -14.52
CA ARG A 150 7.35 14.47 -15.28
C ARG A 150 6.92 14.93 -16.66
#